data_AF-A0A1G0JU54-F1
#
_entry.id   AF-A0A1G0JU54-F1
#
_cell.length_a   1.000
_cell.length_b   1.000
_cell.length_c   1.000
_cell.angle_alpha   90.00
_cell.angle_beta   90.00
_cell.angle_gamma   90.00
#
_symmetry.space_group_name_H-M   'P 1'
#
loop_
_entity.id
_entity.type
_entity.pdbx_description
1 polymer ?
#
loop_
_entity_poly.entity_id
_entity_poly.type
_entity_poly.pdbx_seq_one_letter_code
_entity_poly.pdbx_strand_id
1 'polypeptide(L)'
;MTDTLLHLESKDKVRTLVQKVFTALATNGKFIVTFRDLTQELTGLDRFLPVRSDPNTIFTCFLEYGTETVTVHDIIYSNRAGKWQMLRSCYQKLRLSGTWLEQCLVAAKFNIIESNHSQGLVTIIAGKSGSSS
;
A
#
# COMPACT_ATOMS: atom_id res chain seq x y z
N MET A 1 5.61 2.03 -8.04
CA MET A 1 4.39 1.21 -7.89
C MET A 1 3.80 1.55 -6.52
N THR A 2 2.55 2.00 -6.49
CA THR A 2 1.85 2.37 -5.24
C THR A 2 1.38 1.10 -4.53
N ASP A 3 1.29 1.11 -3.20
CA ASP A 3 0.81 0.00 -2.35
C ASP A 3 1.69 -1.25 -2.26
N THR A 4 2.91 -1.26 -2.84
CA THR A 4 3.79 -2.45 -2.77
C THR A 4 4.06 -2.89 -1.33
N LEU A 5 4.16 -1.95 -0.38
CA LEU A 5 4.34 -2.25 1.05
C LEU A 5 3.21 -3.10 1.61
N LEU A 6 1.97 -2.88 1.15
CA LEU A 6 0.78 -3.54 1.69
C LEU A 6 0.68 -5.01 1.28
N HIS A 7 1.48 -5.47 0.32
CA HIS A 7 1.54 -6.88 -0.05
C HIS A 7 2.34 -7.73 0.94
N LEU A 8 2.97 -7.12 1.95
CA LEU A 8 3.62 -7.88 3.02
C LEU A 8 2.58 -8.57 3.90
N GLU A 9 2.90 -9.81 4.29
CA GLU A 9 2.00 -10.70 5.03
C GLU A 9 1.60 -10.18 6.41
N SER A 10 2.43 -9.31 7.02
CA SER A 10 2.18 -8.81 8.37
C SER A 10 2.94 -7.52 8.70
N LYS A 11 2.49 -6.86 9.77
CA LYS A 11 3.17 -5.72 10.40
C LYS A 11 4.61 -6.05 10.84
N ASP A 12 4.91 -7.31 11.22
CA ASP A 12 6.28 -7.72 11.55
C ASP A 12 7.19 -7.81 10.34
N LYS A 13 6.66 -8.23 9.18
CA LYS A 13 7.40 -8.18 7.91
C LYS A 13 7.68 -6.74 7.51
N VAL A 14 6.76 -5.81 7.76
CA VAL A 14 6.99 -4.36 7.55
C VAL A 14 8.14 -3.87 8.45
N ARG A 15 8.14 -4.18 9.75
CA ARG A 15 9.24 -3.81 10.66
C ARG A 15 10.59 -4.37 10.18
N THR A 16 10.60 -5.63 9.77
CA THR A 16 11.79 -6.29 9.23
C THR A 16 12.29 -5.59 7.97
N LEU A 17 11.39 -5.22 7.06
CA LEU A 17 11.73 -4.47 5.85
C LEU A 17 12.35 -3.12 6.22
N VAL A 18 11.72 -2.37 7.13
CA VAL A 18 12.20 -1.06 7.59
C VAL A 18 13.63 -1.17 8.14
N GLN A 19 13.90 -2.16 9.00
CA GLN A 19 15.26 -2.40 9.52
C GLN A 19 16.26 -2.74 8.41
N LYS A 20 15.88 -3.61 7.47
CA LYS A 20 16.73 -3.96 6.32
C LYS A 20 17.07 -2.75 5.47
N VAL A 21 16.08 -1.89 5.20
CA VAL A 21 16.29 -0.65 4.44
C VAL A 21 17.23 0.29 5.20
N PHE A 22 17.04 0.47 6.51
CA PHE A 22 17.95 1.29 7.32
C PHE A 22 19.40 0.80 7.26
N THR A 23 19.61 -0.51 7.38
CA THR A 23 20.94 -1.12 7.31
C THR A 23 21.56 -0.94 5.92
N ALA A 24 20.78 -1.10 4.86
CA ALA A 24 21.26 -1.01 3.48
C ALA A 24 21.54 0.44 3.01
N LEU A 25 20.86 1.44 3.57
CA LEU A 25 21.05 2.83 3.18
C LEU A 25 22.39 3.38 3.66
N ALA A 26 23.07 4.11 2.77
CA ALA A 26 24.20 4.96 3.14
C ALA A 26 23.76 6.12 4.04
N THR A 27 24.72 6.75 4.71
CA THR A 27 24.51 8.01 5.44
C THR A 27 23.86 9.05 4.54
N ASN A 28 22.86 9.77 5.07
CA ASN A 28 22.01 10.73 4.35
C ASN A 28 21.12 10.12 3.26
N GLY A 29 21.08 8.78 3.14
CA GLY A 29 20.15 8.07 2.28
C GLY A 29 18.70 8.26 2.72
N LYS A 30 17.77 8.21 1.75
CA LYS A 30 16.34 8.39 1.96
C LYS A 30 15.57 7.11 1.67
N PHE A 31 14.58 6.82 2.49
CA PHE A 31 13.53 5.85 2.23
C PHE A 31 12.23 6.60 1.96
N ILE A 32 11.67 6.42 0.76
CA ILE A 32 10.42 7.04 0.33
C ILE A 32 9.40 5.93 0.16
N VAL A 33 8.28 6.05 0.86
CA VAL A 33 7.20 5.05 0.84
C VAL A 33 5.88 5.72 0.57
N THR A 34 5.11 5.14 -0.35
CA THR A 34 3.75 5.59 -0.67
C THR A 34 2.78 4.41 -0.70
N PHE A 35 1.68 4.52 0.03
CA PHE A 35 0.63 3.49 0.12
C PHE A 35 -0.71 4.09 0.54
N ARG A 36 -1.81 3.38 0.29
CA ARG A 36 -3.13 3.74 0.77
C ARG A 36 -3.34 3.29 2.21
N ASP A 37 -3.82 4.18 3.07
CA ASP A 37 -4.26 3.82 4.41
C ASP A 37 -5.59 3.04 4.32
N LEU A 38 -5.50 1.72 4.48
CA LEU A 38 -6.66 0.80 4.45
C LEU A 38 -7.21 0.53 5.86
N THR A 39 -6.84 1.31 6.87
CA THR A 39 -7.39 1.12 8.22
C THR A 39 -8.82 1.61 8.34
N GLN A 40 -9.22 2.59 7.54
CA GLN A 40 -10.61 3.02 7.44
C GLN A 40 -11.37 2.14 6.44
N GLU A 41 -12.46 1.54 6.92
CA GLU A 41 -13.28 0.64 6.12
C GLU A 41 -14.22 1.44 5.20
N LEU A 42 -14.16 1.15 3.90
CA LEU A 42 -15.21 1.55 2.98
C LEU A 42 -16.42 0.64 3.20
N THR A 43 -17.62 1.21 3.21
CA THR A 43 -18.85 0.46 3.51
C THR A 43 -19.80 0.46 2.33
N GLY A 44 -20.72 -0.52 2.31
CA GLY A 44 -21.74 -0.60 1.26
C GLY A 44 -21.14 -0.66 -0.14
N LEU A 45 -21.59 0.26 -1.00
CA LEU A 45 -21.19 0.37 -2.41
C LEU A 45 -19.83 1.04 -2.62
N ASP A 46 -19.30 1.76 -1.62
CA ASP A 46 -18.00 2.41 -1.72
C ASP A 46 -16.85 1.39 -1.80
N ARG A 47 -17.13 0.11 -1.50
CA ARG A 47 -16.19 -1.01 -1.65
C ARG A 47 -15.93 -1.43 -3.09
N PHE A 48 -16.71 -0.93 -4.05
CA PHE A 48 -16.55 -1.22 -5.48
C PHE A 48 -15.82 -0.08 -6.17
N LEU A 49 -14.55 -0.33 -6.53
CA LEU A 49 -13.67 0.66 -7.10
C LEU A 49 -13.54 0.43 -8.62
N PRO A 50 -14.03 1.33 -9.48
CA PRO A 50 -13.74 1.26 -10.91
C PRO A 50 -12.26 1.58 -11.13
N VAL A 51 -11.50 0.63 -11.68
CA VAL A 51 -10.08 0.78 -11.97
C VAL A 51 -9.84 1.16 -13.42
N ARG A 52 -10.59 0.54 -14.35
CA ARG A 52 -10.53 0.84 -15.79
C ARG A 52 -11.89 0.60 -16.42
N SER A 53 -12.26 1.50 -17.34
CA SER A 53 -13.46 1.36 -18.18
C SER A 53 -13.12 1.89 -19.56
N ASP A 54 -13.01 0.98 -20.52
CA ASP A 54 -12.75 1.27 -21.93
C ASP A 54 -13.51 0.26 -22.82
N PRO A 55 -13.56 0.44 -24.16
CA PRO A 55 -14.35 -0.43 -25.03
C PRO A 55 -14.03 -1.93 -24.95
N ASN A 56 -12.82 -2.28 -24.50
CA ASN A 56 -12.34 -3.65 -24.44
C ASN A 56 -12.17 -4.19 -23.02
N THR A 57 -12.21 -3.34 -21.99
CA THR A 57 -11.94 -3.72 -20.61
C THR A 57 -12.84 -2.97 -19.63
N ILE A 58 -13.55 -3.73 -18.80
CA ILE A 58 -14.19 -3.22 -17.58
C ILE A 58 -13.50 -3.90 -16.40
N PHE A 59 -12.80 -3.13 -15.58
CA PHE A 59 -12.07 -3.63 -14.41
C PHE A 59 -12.59 -2.92 -13.16
N THR A 60 -13.22 -3.71 -12.29
CA THR A 60 -13.67 -3.29 -10.96
C THR A 60 -12.91 -4.08 -9.90
N CYS A 61 -12.41 -3.40 -8.88
CA CYS A 61 -11.96 -4.05 -7.64
C CYS A 61 -13.11 -4.03 -6.62
N PHE A 62 -13.29 -5.12 -5.89
CA PHE A 62 -14.12 -5.17 -4.69
C PHE A 62 -13.23 -5.36 -3.46
N LEU A 63 -13.45 -4.54 -2.44
CA LEU A 63 -12.70 -4.60 -1.18
C LEU A 63 -13.49 -5.35 -0.10
N GLU A 64 -12.95 -6.46 0.37
CA GLU A 64 -13.48 -7.21 1.50
C GLU A 64 -12.58 -7.00 2.72
N TYR A 65 -13.07 -6.23 3.70
CA TYR A 65 -12.31 -5.88 4.90
C TYR A 65 -12.37 -7.01 5.92
N GLY A 66 -11.20 -7.49 6.32
CA GLY A 66 -10.99 -8.30 7.53
C GLY A 66 -10.30 -7.48 8.62
N THR A 67 -9.99 -8.09 9.76
CA THR A 67 -9.41 -7.37 10.92
C THR A 67 -8.05 -6.75 10.61
N GLU A 68 -7.11 -7.54 10.07
CA GLU A 68 -5.74 -7.08 9.79
C GLU A 68 -5.45 -6.83 8.31
N THR A 69 -6.28 -7.36 7.41
CA THR A 69 -6.07 -7.30 5.96
C THR A 69 -7.35 -6.90 5.24
N VAL A 70 -7.20 -6.41 4.02
CA VAL A 70 -8.26 -6.26 3.02
C VAL A 70 -7.98 -7.25 1.91
N THR A 71 -8.94 -8.13 1.63
CA THR A 71 -8.89 -8.95 0.41
C THR A 71 -9.39 -8.09 -0.74
N VAL A 72 -8.52 -7.85 -1.71
CA VAL A 72 -8.84 -7.18 -2.97
C VAL A 72 -9.27 -8.24 -3.96
N HIS A 73 -10.50 -8.15 -4.44
CA HIS A 73 -11.03 -9.00 -5.50
C HIS A 73 -11.01 -8.23 -6.80
N ASP A 74 -10.28 -8.73 -7.78
CA ASP A 74 -10.27 -8.16 -9.13
C ASP A 74 -11.34 -8.84 -9.97
N ILE A 75 -12.24 -8.05 -10.55
CA ILE A 75 -13.27 -8.51 -11.48
C ILE A 75 -13.04 -7.78 -12.80
N ILE A 76 -12.50 -8.50 -13.79
CA ILE A 76 -12.13 -7.94 -15.09
C ILE A 76 -12.98 -8.59 -16.16
N TYR A 77 -13.80 -7.81 -16.86
CA TYR A 77 -14.37 -8.21 -18.14
C TYR A 77 -13.44 -7.75 -19.26
N SER A 78 -13.02 -8.69 -20.11
CA SER A 78 -12.23 -8.42 -21.31
C SER A 78 -13.05 -8.78 -22.55
N ASN A 79 -13.21 -7.83 -23.46
CA ASN A 79 -13.80 -8.05 -24.77
C ASN A 79 -12.72 -8.56 -25.73
N ARG A 80 -12.88 -9.79 -26.21
CA ARG A 80 -12.03 -10.38 -27.25
C ARG A 80 -12.88 -10.69 -28.46
N ALA A 81 -12.68 -9.92 -29.53
CA ALA A 81 -13.40 -10.07 -30.80
C ALA A 81 -14.94 -10.09 -30.65
N GLY A 82 -15.47 -9.14 -29.85
CA GLY A 82 -16.91 -9.00 -29.62
C GLY A 82 -17.47 -9.92 -28.53
N LYS A 83 -16.65 -10.76 -27.91
CA LYS A 83 -17.06 -11.67 -26.82
C LYS A 83 -16.47 -11.22 -25.50
N TRP A 84 -17.33 -11.00 -24.51
CA TRP A 84 -16.91 -10.69 -23.15
C TRP A 84 -16.53 -11.96 -22.40
N GLN A 85 -15.36 -11.94 -21.77
CA GLN A 85 -14.90 -12.96 -20.84
C GLN A 85 -14.61 -12.31 -19.49
N MET A 86 -15.10 -12.92 -18.41
CA MET A 86 -14.75 -12.53 -17.06
C MET A 86 -13.46 -13.26 -16.62
N LEU A 87 -12.51 -12.49 -16.11
CA LEU A 87 -11.33 -12.92 -15.37
C LEU A 87 -11.49 -12.46 -13.93
N ARG A 88 -11.01 -13.29 -13.00
CA ARG A 88 -11.08 -13.02 -11.56
C ARG A 88 -9.79 -13.43 -10.88
N SER A 89 -9.37 -12.61 -9.92
CA SER A 89 -8.27 -12.90 -9.00
C SER A 89 -8.58 -12.28 -7.65
N CYS A 90 -7.88 -12.74 -6.62
CA CYS A 90 -7.88 -12.05 -5.35
C CYS A 90 -6.48 -12.07 -4.74
N TYR A 91 -6.20 -11.07 -3.93
CA TYR A 91 -4.96 -10.97 -3.16
C TYR A 91 -5.19 -10.12 -1.91
N GLN A 92 -4.30 -10.25 -0.94
CA GLN A 92 -4.43 -9.52 0.31
C GLN A 92 -3.56 -8.27 0.32
N LYS A 93 -4.09 -7.21 0.94
CA LYS A 93 -3.36 -6.02 1.36
C LYS A 93 -3.44 -5.87 2.87
N LEU A 94 -2.33 -5.57 3.52
CA LEU A 94 -2.28 -5.27 4.94
C LEU A 94 -3.03 -3.97 5.25
N ARG A 95 -3.80 -3.96 6.34
CA ARG A 95 -4.36 -2.73 6.91
C ARG A 95 -3.27 -2.03 7.72
N LEU A 96 -2.74 -0.95 7.17
CA LEU A 96 -1.62 -0.22 7.74
C LEU A 96 -1.96 1.27 7.79
N SER A 97 -1.81 1.91 8.95
CA SER A 97 -1.93 3.37 9.03
C SER A 97 -0.59 4.04 8.79
N GLY A 98 -0.61 5.26 8.26
CA GLY A 98 0.61 6.06 8.11
C GLY A 98 1.29 6.35 9.45
N THR A 99 0.50 6.66 10.49
CA THR A 99 0.99 6.92 11.85
C THR A 99 1.75 5.74 12.45
N TRP A 100 1.26 4.51 12.20
CA TRP A 100 1.95 3.30 12.64
C TRP A 100 3.29 3.12 11.92
N LEU A 101 3.36 3.42 10.62
CA LEU A 101 4.60 3.32 9.87
C LEU A 101 5.63 4.36 10.32
N GLU A 102 5.21 5.59 10.58
CA GLU A 102 6.07 6.65 11.15
C GLU A 102 6.71 6.20 12.47
N GLN A 103 5.91 5.62 13.38
CA GLN A 103 6.43 5.07 14.64
C GLN A 103 7.46 3.95 14.39
N CYS A 104 7.20 3.07 13.43
CA CYS A 104 8.13 2.00 13.07
C CYS A 104 9.44 2.53 12.46
N LEU A 105 9.37 3.59 11.64
CA LEU A 105 10.53 4.26 11.06
C LEU A 105 11.39 4.91 12.13
N VAL A 106 10.78 5.66 13.06
CA VAL A 106 11.46 6.30 14.19
C VAL A 106 12.10 5.24 15.10
N ALA A 107 11.40 4.15 15.41
CA ALA A 107 11.96 3.04 16.20
C ALA A 107 13.16 2.38 15.51
N ALA A 108 13.22 2.40 14.18
CA ALA A 108 14.36 1.95 13.40
C ALA A 108 15.45 3.02 13.20
N LYS A 109 15.37 4.15 13.90
CA LYS A 109 16.32 5.28 13.87
C LYS A 109 16.31 6.13 12.60
N PHE A 110 15.26 6.04 11.78
CA PHE A 110 15.04 7.04 10.74
C PHE A 110 14.58 8.37 11.34
N ASN A 111 14.97 9.47 10.71
CA ASN A 111 14.35 10.78 10.91
C ASN A 111 13.25 11.00 9.86
N ILE A 112 12.04 11.39 10.28
CA ILE A 112 10.98 11.75 9.34
C ILE A 112 11.30 13.14 8.77
N ILE A 113 11.47 13.23 7.46
CA ILE A 113 11.74 14.48 6.73
C ILE A 113 10.42 15.12 6.30
N GLU A 114 9.51 14.31 5.77
CA GLU A 114 8.19 14.74 5.32
C GLU A 114 7.18 13.61 5.54
N SER A 115 5.96 13.96 5.91
CA SER A 115 4.83 13.04 5.96
C SER A 115 3.58 13.74 5.46
N ASN A 116 2.97 13.16 4.43
CA ASN A 116 1.74 13.65 3.81
C ASN A 116 0.68 12.55 3.83
N HIS A 117 -0.50 12.91 4.34
CA HIS A 117 -1.67 12.05 4.39
C HIS A 117 -2.81 12.80 3.70
N SER A 118 -3.12 12.44 2.46
CA SER A 118 -4.12 13.12 1.65
C SER A 118 -5.00 12.11 0.91
N GLN A 119 -6.32 12.25 1.06
CA GLN A 119 -7.32 11.41 0.38
C GLN A 119 -7.07 9.90 0.54
N GLY A 120 -6.62 9.48 1.73
CA GLY A 120 -6.30 8.08 2.04
C GLY A 120 -4.97 7.60 1.44
N LEU A 121 -4.22 8.44 0.72
CA LEU A 121 -2.85 8.16 0.29
C LEU A 121 -1.86 8.72 1.31
N VAL A 122 -0.95 7.88 1.76
CA VAL A 122 0.16 8.21 2.64
C VAL A 122 1.44 8.27 1.83
N THR A 123 2.21 9.34 1.99
CA THR A 123 3.60 9.43 1.50
C THR A 123 4.50 9.87 2.65
N ILE A 124 5.51 9.06 2.97
CA ILE A 124 6.48 9.36 4.01
C ILE A 124 7.88 9.35 3.40
N ILE A 125 8.65 10.41 3.66
CA ILE A 125 10.07 10.53 3.34
C ILE A 125 10.85 10.46 4.63
N ALA A 126 11.67 9.42 4.79
CA ALA A 126 12.47 9.18 5.97
C ALA A 126 13.97 9.16 5.62
N GLY A 127 14.82 9.80 6.42
CA GLY A 127 16.26 9.90 6.21
C GLY A 127 17.05 9.11 7.24
N LYS A 128 18.16 8.50 6.81
CA LYS A 128 19.18 7.96 7.72
C LYS A 128 20.18 9.07 8.03
N SER A 129 20.10 9.64 9.23
CA SER A 129 21.10 10.59 9.69
C SER A 129 22.46 9.92 9.81
N GLY A 130 23.52 10.65 9.47
CA GLY A 130 24.86 10.26 9.90
C GLY A 130 24.92 10.33 11.41
N SER A 131 25.54 9.34 12.05
CA SER A 131 26.04 9.54 13.41
C SER A 131 27.00 10.72 13.35
N SER A 132 26.61 11.87 13.89
CA SER A 132 27.54 12.96 14.16
C SER A 132 28.63 12.38 15.06
N SER A 133 29.81 12.17 14.49
CA SER A 133 31.04 11.87 15.21
C SER A 133 31.47 13.06 16.04
#